data_AF-A0A0M3IJ10-F1
#
_entry.id   AF-A0A0M3IJ10-F1
#
_cell.length_a   1.000
_cell.length_b   1.000
_cell.length_c   1.000
_cell.angle_alpha   90.00
_cell.angle_beta   90.00
_cell.angle_gamma   90.00
#
_symmetry.space_group_name_H-M   'P 1'
#
loop_
_entity.id
_entity.type
_entity.pdbx_description
1 polymer ?
#
loop_
_entity_poly.entity_id
_entity_poly.type
_entity_poly.pdbx_seq_one_letter_code
_entity_poly.pdbx_strand_id
1 'polypeptide(L)'
;MISLAPVGIFDDDRGSPTCFVSASQHSYFESQMNDAISDVRSEWKRRLGTYNATSEVLDSKCVEARHLVVAIDRFMSNGCLRGNRLYWYFAKEFLTRSECESLIDEWQVRNGRDLSVAWLKDSLNKQSMSSIFQSFALNRKLILKHYNREAAIANVALTKRLAKAFLRIADVRFYFPVSVIVFVYLFKECLD
;
A
#
# COMPACT_ATOMS: atom_id res chain seq x y z
N MET A 1 -25.01 32.93 -16.53
CA MET A 1 -25.92 31.89 -17.03
C MET A 1 -25.06 30.66 -17.32
N ILE A 2 -25.02 29.72 -16.39
CA ILE A 2 -24.12 28.55 -16.44
C ILE A 2 -24.95 27.37 -16.97
N SER A 3 -24.50 26.80 -18.08
CA SER A 3 -25.11 25.65 -18.74
C SER A 3 -24.76 24.38 -17.97
N LEU A 4 -25.74 23.80 -17.28
CA LEU A 4 -25.68 22.45 -16.72
C LEU A 4 -26.19 21.47 -17.79
N ALA A 5 -25.33 20.56 -18.24
CA ALA A 5 -25.73 19.38 -19.01
C ALA A 5 -26.07 18.22 -18.05
N PRO A 6 -26.95 17.28 -18.45
CA PRO A 6 -27.81 16.56 -17.52
C PRO A 6 -27.17 15.29 -16.94
N VAL A 7 -27.64 14.96 -15.74
CA VAL A 7 -27.52 13.67 -15.07
C VAL A 7 -28.06 12.56 -15.99
N GLY A 8 -27.15 11.71 -16.47
CA GLY A 8 -27.47 10.47 -17.18
C GLY A 8 -27.89 9.39 -16.19
N ILE A 9 -29.09 8.89 -16.44
CA ILE A 9 -29.86 7.89 -15.68
C ILE A 9 -29.17 6.52 -15.73
N PHE A 10 -29.33 5.78 -14.63
CA PHE A 10 -28.99 4.38 -14.46
C PHE A 10 -29.61 3.52 -15.55
N ASP A 11 -28.79 2.78 -16.29
CA ASP A 11 -29.21 1.54 -16.92
C ASP A 11 -28.31 0.40 -16.43
N ASP A 12 -29.01 -0.63 -15.99
CA ASP A 12 -28.59 -1.82 -15.27
C ASP A 12 -28.07 -2.84 -16.30
N ASP A 13 -26.77 -3.09 -16.33
CA ASP A 13 -26.25 -4.31 -16.95
C ASP A 13 -24.98 -4.81 -16.26
N ARG A 14 -24.89 -6.13 -16.16
CA ARG A 14 -23.88 -6.88 -15.41
C ARG A 14 -22.47 -6.62 -15.93
N GLY A 15 -21.75 -5.73 -15.26
CA GLY A 15 -20.34 -5.49 -15.51
C GLY A 15 -19.62 -5.17 -14.20
N SER A 16 -18.78 -6.10 -13.75
CA SER A 16 -17.78 -5.83 -12.71
C SER A 16 -17.09 -4.49 -13.03
N PRO A 17 -16.87 -3.58 -12.06
CA PRO A 17 -16.06 -2.40 -12.28
C PRO A 17 -14.60 -2.86 -12.36
N THR A 18 -14.23 -3.48 -13.49
CA THR A 18 -12.84 -3.66 -13.86
C THR A 18 -12.31 -2.26 -14.11
N CYS A 19 -11.73 -1.66 -13.07
CA CYS A 19 -10.75 -0.60 -13.22
C CYS A 19 -9.82 -1.05 -14.35
N PHE A 20 -9.81 -0.32 -15.48
CA PHE A 20 -8.99 -0.67 -16.64
C PHE A 20 -7.52 -0.65 -16.20
N VAL A 21 -6.97 -1.83 -15.93
CA VAL A 21 -5.57 -2.00 -15.58
C VAL A 21 -4.77 -1.90 -16.87
N SER A 22 -3.93 -0.88 -16.96
CA SER A 22 -3.10 -0.65 -18.14
C SER A 22 -1.63 -0.58 -17.74
N ALA A 23 -0.77 -1.19 -18.55
CA ALA A 23 0.69 -1.06 -18.43
C ALA A 23 1.15 0.41 -18.49
N SER A 24 0.37 1.31 -19.11
CA SER A 24 0.68 2.74 -19.14
C SER A 24 0.68 3.40 -17.76
N GLN A 25 0.06 2.78 -16.75
CA GLN A 25 0.03 3.30 -15.37
C GLN A 25 1.26 2.87 -14.54
N HIS A 26 2.11 1.98 -15.05
CA HIS A 26 3.27 1.45 -14.30
C HIS A 26 4.26 2.55 -13.91
N SER A 27 4.54 3.49 -14.82
CA SER A 27 5.40 4.65 -14.54
C SER A 27 4.82 5.57 -13.47
N TYR A 28 3.51 5.77 -13.47
CA TYR A 28 2.81 6.56 -12.46
C TYR A 28 2.92 5.94 -11.06
N PHE A 29 2.73 4.61 -10.95
CA PHE A 29 2.95 3.91 -9.69
C PHE A 29 4.40 3.95 -9.23
N GLU A 30 5.35 3.82 -10.16
CA GLU A 30 6.76 3.91 -9.85
C GLU A 30 7.14 5.30 -9.32
N SER A 31 6.68 6.37 -9.97
CA SER A 31 6.93 7.74 -9.52
C SER A 31 6.35 7.96 -8.13
N GLN A 32 5.04 7.72 -7.94
CA GLN A 32 4.39 7.92 -6.64
C GLN A 32 5.07 7.17 -5.49
N MET A 33 5.50 5.92 -5.73
CA MET A 33 6.21 5.15 -4.71
C MET A 33 7.58 5.77 -4.39
N ASN A 34 8.34 6.17 -5.42
CA ASN A 34 9.65 6.79 -5.24
C ASN A 34 9.57 8.15 -4.57
N ASP A 35 8.55 8.95 -4.90
CA ASP A 35 8.29 10.25 -4.29
C ASP A 35 7.98 10.05 -2.80
N ALA A 36 7.01 9.18 -2.47
CA ALA A 36 6.65 8.89 -1.08
C ALA A 36 7.83 8.32 -0.25
N ILE A 37 8.66 7.45 -0.83
CA ILE A 37 9.89 6.94 -0.19
C ILE A 37 10.89 8.08 0.05
N SER A 38 11.01 9.02 -0.90
CA SER A 38 11.92 10.15 -0.79
C SER A 38 11.48 11.14 0.29
N ASP A 39 10.18 11.40 0.38
CA ASP A 39 9.58 12.29 1.37
C ASP A 39 9.76 11.73 2.78
N VAL A 40 9.40 10.45 2.98
CA VAL A 40 9.63 9.73 4.25
C VAL A 40 11.08 9.78 4.68
N ARG A 41 12.02 9.55 3.76
CA ARG A 41 13.45 9.60 4.06
C ARG A 41 13.90 11.01 4.47
N SER A 42 13.38 12.03 3.81
CA SER A 42 13.71 13.43 4.08
C SER A 42 13.18 13.85 5.45
N GLU A 43 11.94 13.49 5.75
CA GLU A 43 11.31 13.74 7.04
C GLU A 43 12.01 13.01 8.19
N TRP A 44 12.40 11.75 7.97
CA TRP A 44 13.20 10.99 8.93
C TRP A 44 14.53 11.68 9.26
N LYS A 45 15.26 12.13 8.24
CA LYS A 45 16.52 12.86 8.43
C LYS A 45 16.32 14.19 9.15
N ARG A 46 15.24 14.91 8.83
CA ARG A 46 14.88 16.17 9.47
C ARG A 46 14.68 15.98 10.98
N ARG A 47 13.94 14.94 11.36
CA ARG A 47 13.70 14.55 12.75
C ARG A 47 14.97 14.18 13.50
N LEU A 48 15.81 13.34 12.91
CA LEU A 48 17.11 12.95 13.48
C LEU A 48 18.06 14.14 13.70
N GLY A 49 17.97 15.19 12.87
CA GLY A 49 18.76 16.41 13.04
C GLY A 49 18.31 17.31 14.21
N THR A 50 17.20 16.98 14.87
CA THR A 50 16.64 17.75 15.99
C THR A 50 17.16 17.18 17.33
N TYR A 51 17.50 18.03 18.29
CA TYR A 51 18.29 17.70 19.50
C TYR A 51 17.67 16.68 20.50
N ASN A 52 16.49 16.10 20.20
CA ASN A 52 15.73 15.16 21.06
C ASN A 52 15.50 13.77 20.41
N ALA A 53 16.44 13.29 19.60
CA ALA A 53 16.28 12.16 18.66
C ALA A 53 16.17 10.74 19.26
N THR A 54 16.04 10.55 20.57
CA THR A 54 16.18 9.20 21.18
C THR A 54 14.97 8.28 21.03
N SER A 55 13.83 8.77 20.53
CA SER A 55 12.62 7.94 20.27
C SER A 55 11.76 8.43 19.10
N GLU A 56 12.38 9.03 18.07
CA GLU A 56 11.65 9.47 16.88
C GLU A 56 11.15 8.25 16.08
N VAL A 57 9.84 8.19 15.85
CA VAL A 57 9.16 7.22 14.98
C VAL A 57 8.23 7.96 14.03
N LEU A 58 8.06 7.43 12.83
CA LEU A 58 7.03 7.92 11.90
C LEU A 58 5.74 7.15 12.14
N ASP A 59 4.73 7.84 12.65
CA ASP A 59 3.41 7.27 12.98
C ASP A 59 2.33 7.79 12.01
N SER A 60 1.05 7.54 12.33
CA SER A 60 -0.07 8.02 11.54
C SER A 60 -0.23 9.55 11.52
N LYS A 61 0.42 10.31 12.40
CA LYS A 61 0.37 11.77 12.40
C LYS A 61 1.33 12.39 11.38
N CYS A 62 2.38 11.65 10.99
CA CYS A 62 3.31 12.02 9.94
C CYS A 62 2.66 11.92 8.55
N VAL A 63 2.56 13.05 7.83
CA VAL A 63 1.91 13.11 6.50
C VAL A 63 2.63 12.22 5.50
N GLU A 64 3.96 12.25 5.51
CA GLU A 64 4.82 11.49 4.61
C GLU A 64 4.63 9.98 4.83
N ALA A 65 4.49 9.55 6.08
CA ALA A 65 4.19 8.15 6.41
C ALA A 65 2.80 7.73 5.94
N ARG A 66 1.79 8.61 6.06
CA ARG A 66 0.45 8.38 5.50
C ARG A 66 0.50 8.24 3.99
N HIS A 67 1.21 9.14 3.31
CA HIS A 67 1.37 9.13 1.85
C HIS A 67 2.04 7.84 1.37
N LEU A 68 3.08 7.36 2.07
CA LEU A 68 3.70 6.08 1.74
C LEU A 68 2.72 4.91 1.87
N VAL A 69 1.94 4.85 2.96
CA VAL A 69 0.90 3.83 3.13
C VAL A 69 -0.12 3.88 1.98
N VAL A 70 -0.57 5.08 1.59
CA VAL A 70 -1.51 5.26 0.47
C VAL A 70 -0.89 4.84 -0.86
N ALA A 71 0.37 5.19 -1.13
CA ALA A 71 1.06 4.80 -2.35
C ALA A 71 1.18 3.27 -2.48
N ILE A 72 1.56 2.59 -1.38
CA ILE A 72 1.64 1.13 -1.35
C ILE A 72 0.25 0.49 -1.50
N ASP A 73 -0.75 1.00 -0.78
CA ASP A 73 -2.14 0.51 -0.87
C ASP A 73 -2.67 0.60 -2.30
N ARG A 74 -2.44 1.73 -2.99
CA ARG A 74 -2.82 1.92 -4.39
C ARG A 74 -2.09 0.95 -5.32
N PHE A 75 -0.78 0.78 -5.14
CA PHE A 75 0.02 -0.17 -5.92
C PHE A 75 -0.48 -1.61 -5.75
N MET A 76 -0.66 -2.04 -4.50
CA MET A 76 -1.12 -3.40 -4.15
C MET A 76 -2.57 -3.65 -4.57
N SER A 77 -3.38 -2.60 -4.73
CA SER A 77 -4.76 -2.74 -5.18
C SER A 77 -4.90 -2.83 -6.70
N ASN A 78 -3.90 -2.35 -7.45
CA ASN A 78 -3.93 -2.31 -8.90
C ASN A 78 -4.06 -3.73 -9.49
N GLY A 79 -5.17 -3.98 -10.17
CA GLY A 79 -5.44 -5.25 -10.84
C GLY A 79 -5.64 -6.46 -9.94
N CYS A 80 -5.97 -6.28 -8.65
CA CYS A 80 -6.32 -7.37 -7.76
C CYS A 80 -7.64 -8.05 -8.20
N LEU A 81 -7.62 -9.36 -8.44
CA LEU A 81 -8.76 -10.10 -8.99
C LEU A 81 -9.90 -10.32 -7.98
N ARG A 82 -9.58 -10.31 -6.68
CA ARG A 82 -10.57 -10.50 -5.60
C ARG A 82 -11.39 -9.26 -5.26
N GLY A 83 -11.12 -8.15 -5.94
CA GLY A 83 -11.74 -6.86 -5.68
C GLY A 83 -10.74 -5.82 -5.20
N ASN A 84 -11.13 -4.56 -5.35
CA ASN A 84 -10.28 -3.43 -5.01
C ASN A 84 -9.85 -3.50 -3.52
N ARG A 85 -8.56 -3.30 -3.25
CA ARG A 85 -7.99 -3.20 -1.88
C ARG A 85 -8.08 -4.45 -1.00
N LEU A 86 -8.36 -5.63 -1.58
CA LEU A 86 -8.44 -6.92 -0.87
C LEU A 86 -7.18 -7.80 -1.08
N TYR A 87 -6.01 -7.18 -1.13
CA TYR A 87 -4.74 -7.87 -1.40
C TYR A 87 -4.25 -8.73 -0.23
N TRP A 88 -4.91 -8.74 0.94
CA TRP A 88 -4.65 -9.69 2.03
C TRP A 88 -4.63 -11.14 1.57
N TYR A 89 -5.56 -11.54 0.70
CA TYR A 89 -5.63 -12.92 0.20
C TYR A 89 -4.42 -13.32 -0.62
N PHE A 90 -3.67 -12.36 -1.15
CA PHE A 90 -2.37 -12.58 -1.78
C PHE A 90 -1.25 -12.51 -0.75
N ALA A 91 -1.24 -11.48 0.10
CA ALA A 91 -0.19 -11.26 1.10
C ALA A 91 -0.01 -12.47 2.04
N LYS A 92 -1.12 -13.06 2.50
CA LYS A 92 -1.10 -14.21 3.40
C LYS A 92 -0.48 -15.47 2.80
N GLU A 93 -0.37 -15.57 1.47
CA GLU A 93 0.29 -16.71 0.82
C GLU A 93 1.81 -16.71 1.05
N PHE A 94 2.37 -15.60 1.56
CA PHE A 94 3.77 -15.46 1.97
C PHE A 94 3.96 -15.57 3.49
N LEU A 95 2.89 -15.81 4.24
CA LEU A 95 2.92 -15.91 5.70
C LEU A 95 2.63 -17.35 6.12
N THR A 96 3.26 -17.77 7.20
CA THR A 96 2.87 -18.98 7.92
C THR A 96 1.50 -18.81 8.57
N ARG A 97 0.87 -19.93 8.94
CA ARG A 97 -0.40 -19.92 9.66
C ARG A 97 -0.29 -19.16 10.99
N SER A 98 0.80 -19.37 11.73
CA SER A 98 1.06 -18.67 12.99
C SER A 98 1.20 -17.16 12.78
N GLU A 99 1.92 -16.71 11.74
CA GLU A 99 2.03 -15.27 11.44
C GLU A 99 0.67 -14.65 11.06
N CYS A 100 -0.19 -15.39 10.37
CA CYS A 100 -1.56 -14.94 10.09
C CYS A 100 -2.39 -14.80 11.37
N GLU A 101 -2.34 -15.80 12.25
CA GLU A 101 -3.06 -15.81 13.53
C GLU A 101 -2.56 -14.67 14.43
N SER A 102 -1.24 -14.50 14.57
CA SER A 102 -0.64 -13.37 15.31
C SER A 102 -1.07 -12.02 14.76
N LEU A 103 -1.09 -11.83 13.43
CA LEU A 103 -1.54 -10.56 12.85
C LEU A 103 -3.01 -10.28 13.16
N ILE A 104 -3.88 -11.28 13.05
CA ILE A 104 -5.32 -11.16 13.36
C ILE A 104 -5.52 -10.78 14.82
N ASP A 105 -4.80 -11.44 15.72
CA ASP A 105 -4.92 -11.23 17.16
C ASP A 105 -4.31 -9.89 17.60
N GLU A 106 -3.14 -9.52 17.09
CA GLU A 106 -2.50 -8.24 17.42
C GLU A 106 -3.32 -7.05 16.92
N TRP A 107 -3.81 -7.12 15.68
CA TRP A 107 -4.53 -6.01 15.05
C TRP A 107 -6.04 -6.00 15.31
N GLN A 108 -6.59 -7.07 15.90
CA GLN A 108 -8.01 -7.21 16.25
C GLN A 108 -8.97 -7.00 15.06
N VAL A 109 -8.56 -7.44 13.86
CA VAL A 109 -9.30 -7.24 12.60
C VAL A 109 -9.78 -8.56 12.01
N ARG A 110 -10.99 -8.56 11.43
CA ARG A 110 -11.62 -9.79 10.91
C ARG A 110 -12.01 -9.74 9.44
N ASN A 111 -12.11 -8.55 8.84
CA ASN A 111 -12.46 -8.42 7.42
C ASN A 111 -11.20 -8.30 6.54
N GLY A 112 -11.32 -8.72 5.28
CA GLY A 112 -10.18 -8.79 4.36
C GLY A 112 -9.55 -7.43 4.04
N ARG A 113 -10.32 -6.34 4.05
CA ARG A 113 -9.80 -5.00 3.77
C ARG A 113 -8.92 -4.52 4.92
N ASP A 114 -9.41 -4.62 6.14
CA ASP A 114 -8.68 -4.20 7.33
C ASP A 114 -7.44 -5.07 7.52
N LEU A 115 -7.53 -6.37 7.22
CA LEU A 115 -6.36 -7.27 7.20
C LEU A 115 -5.32 -6.85 6.15
N SER A 116 -5.74 -6.37 4.98
CA SER A 116 -4.82 -5.88 3.94
C SER A 116 -4.00 -4.69 4.45
N VAL A 117 -4.62 -3.83 5.25
CA VAL A 117 -3.96 -2.62 5.76
C VAL A 117 -3.18 -2.90 7.03
N ALA A 118 -3.70 -3.74 7.91
CA ALA A 118 -2.98 -4.25 9.08
C ALA A 118 -1.66 -4.87 8.63
N TRP A 119 -1.69 -5.78 7.65
CA TRP A 119 -0.48 -6.38 7.08
C TRP A 119 0.48 -5.33 6.50
N LEU A 120 -0.03 -4.34 5.76
CA LEU A 120 0.78 -3.27 5.17
C LEU A 120 1.51 -2.46 6.27
N LYS A 121 0.78 -1.99 7.28
CA LYS A 121 1.33 -1.21 8.38
C LYS A 121 2.29 -2.02 9.23
N ASP A 122 1.95 -3.27 9.52
CA ASP A 122 2.79 -4.22 10.25
C ASP A 122 4.11 -4.47 9.52
N SER A 123 4.05 -4.64 8.19
CA SER A 123 5.25 -4.80 7.35
C SER A 123 6.14 -3.55 7.35
N LEU A 124 5.57 -2.35 7.48
CA LEU A 124 6.35 -1.11 7.67
C LEU A 124 6.95 -1.03 9.07
N ASN A 125 6.18 -1.34 10.12
CA ASN A 125 6.67 -1.40 11.50
C ASN A 125 7.85 -2.38 11.63
N LYS A 126 7.79 -3.52 10.93
CA LYS A 126 8.83 -4.55 10.87
C LYS A 126 9.96 -4.25 9.88
N GLN A 127 9.90 -3.12 9.16
CA GLN A 127 10.89 -2.69 8.17
C GLN A 127 11.18 -3.74 7.08
N SER A 128 10.17 -4.54 6.71
CA SER A 128 10.33 -5.72 5.82
C SER A 128 9.93 -5.47 4.37
N MET A 129 9.58 -4.23 3.99
CA MET A 129 9.06 -3.95 2.63
C MET A 129 10.02 -4.34 1.51
N SER A 130 11.32 -4.12 1.68
CA SER A 130 12.31 -4.51 0.67
C SER A 130 12.30 -6.02 0.40
N SER A 131 12.30 -6.84 1.46
CA SER A 131 12.31 -8.31 1.33
C SER A 131 10.98 -8.84 0.81
N ILE A 132 9.86 -8.22 1.21
CA ILE A 132 8.52 -8.54 0.70
C ILE A 132 8.45 -8.31 -0.82
N PHE A 133 8.85 -7.12 -1.30
CA PHE A 133 8.84 -6.83 -2.74
C PHE A 133 9.83 -7.70 -3.52
N GLN A 134 10.96 -8.08 -2.92
CA GLN A 134 11.86 -9.05 -3.52
C GLN A 134 11.18 -10.43 -3.67
N SER A 135 10.47 -10.90 -2.65
CA SER A 135 9.68 -12.14 -2.71
C SER A 135 8.60 -12.09 -3.77
N PHE A 136 7.93 -10.94 -3.96
CA PHE A 136 6.96 -10.76 -5.03
C PHE A 136 7.60 -10.95 -6.41
N ALA A 137 8.74 -10.29 -6.66
CA ALA A 137 9.46 -10.40 -7.93
C ALA A 137 9.90 -11.84 -8.26
N LEU A 138 10.14 -12.68 -7.25
CA LEU A 138 10.53 -14.08 -7.43
C LEU A 138 9.32 -15.01 -7.66
N ASN A 139 8.12 -14.62 -7.24
CA ASN A 139 6.93 -15.48 -7.20
C ASN A 139 5.86 -15.08 -8.22
N ARG A 140 6.25 -14.85 -9.48
CA ARG A 140 5.35 -14.41 -10.56
C ARG A 140 4.12 -15.31 -10.76
N LYS A 141 4.27 -16.63 -10.64
CA LYS A 141 3.15 -17.58 -10.77
C LYS A 141 2.06 -17.30 -9.73
N LEU A 142 2.46 -17.02 -8.50
CA LEU A 142 1.55 -16.68 -7.41
C LEU A 142 0.91 -15.31 -7.63
N ILE A 143 1.65 -14.32 -8.14
CA ILE A 143 1.08 -13.02 -8.52
C ILE A 143 -0.05 -13.21 -9.54
N LEU A 144 0.19 -13.96 -10.63
CA LEU A 144 -0.80 -14.17 -11.68
C LEU A 144 -2.03 -14.99 -11.26
N LYS A 145 -1.98 -15.68 -10.13
CA LYS A 145 -3.14 -16.33 -9.50
C LYS A 145 -4.07 -15.30 -8.83
N HIS A 146 -3.54 -14.16 -8.39
CA HIS A 146 -4.27 -13.15 -7.61
C HIS A 146 -4.45 -11.81 -8.33
N TYR A 147 -3.69 -11.56 -9.40
CA TYR A 147 -3.66 -10.28 -10.12
C TYR A 147 -3.81 -10.47 -11.62
N ASN A 148 -4.36 -9.43 -12.27
CA ASN A 148 -4.31 -9.27 -13.71
C ASN A 148 -2.84 -9.25 -14.20
N ARG A 149 -2.58 -9.77 -15.40
CA ARG A 149 -1.24 -9.78 -16.02
C ARG A 149 -0.66 -8.37 -16.24
N GLU A 150 -1.53 -7.39 -16.46
CA GLU A 150 -1.16 -5.99 -16.64
C GLU A 150 -1.02 -5.22 -15.32
N ALA A 151 -1.26 -5.87 -14.17
CA ALA A 151 -1.11 -5.23 -12.87
C ALA A 151 0.34 -4.77 -12.65
N ALA A 152 0.51 -3.64 -11.97
CA ALA A 152 1.83 -3.08 -11.68
C ALA A 152 2.72 -4.08 -10.93
N ILE A 153 2.17 -4.83 -9.97
CA ILE A 153 2.88 -5.88 -9.24
C ILE A 153 3.33 -7.06 -10.13
N ALA A 154 2.63 -7.33 -11.23
CA ALA A 154 2.98 -8.38 -12.20
C ALA A 154 4.17 -7.98 -13.11
N ASN A 155 4.50 -6.68 -13.17
CA ASN A 155 5.72 -6.19 -13.81
C ASN A 155 6.93 -6.46 -12.91
N VAL A 156 7.61 -7.59 -13.15
CA VAL A 156 8.76 -8.04 -12.35
C VAL A 156 9.88 -7.01 -12.30
N ALA A 157 10.14 -6.29 -13.39
CA ALA A 157 11.20 -5.29 -13.43
C ALA A 157 10.87 -4.10 -12.53
N LEU A 158 9.62 -3.62 -12.57
CA LEU A 158 9.12 -2.58 -11.67
C LEU A 158 9.20 -3.04 -10.20
N THR A 159 8.67 -4.22 -9.89
CA THR A 159 8.69 -4.76 -8.51
C THR A 159 10.12 -4.90 -7.98
N LYS A 160 11.10 -5.29 -8.79
CA LYS A 160 12.53 -5.31 -8.41
C LYS A 160 13.09 -3.92 -8.14
N ARG A 161 12.75 -2.92 -8.95
CA ARG A 161 13.19 -1.53 -8.73
C ARG A 161 12.59 -0.97 -7.44
N LEU A 162 11.32 -1.25 -7.17
CA LEU A 162 10.67 -0.84 -5.91
C LEU A 162 11.27 -1.54 -4.69
N ALA A 163 11.59 -2.84 -4.78
CA ALA A 163 12.33 -3.53 -3.72
C ALA A 163 13.64 -2.79 -3.37
N LYS A 164 14.42 -2.40 -4.40
CA LYS A 164 15.64 -1.61 -4.20
C LYS A 164 15.35 -0.20 -3.66
N ALA A 165 14.25 0.43 -4.07
CA ALA A 165 13.86 1.74 -3.55
C ALA A 165 13.56 1.69 -2.04
N PHE A 166 12.90 0.64 -1.55
CA PHE A 166 12.61 0.47 -0.13
C PHE A 166 13.86 0.37 0.76
N LEU A 167 15.00 -0.07 0.23
CA LEU A 167 16.27 -0.04 0.98
C LEU A 167 16.68 1.37 1.42
N ARG A 168 16.19 2.41 0.74
CA ARG A 168 16.48 3.82 1.08
C ARG A 168 15.83 4.26 2.40
N ILE A 169 14.86 3.50 2.91
CA ILE A 169 14.14 3.74 4.16
C ILE A 169 14.23 2.54 5.12
N ALA A 170 15.21 1.65 4.93
CA ALA A 170 15.38 0.47 5.77
C ALA A 170 15.73 0.81 7.24
N ASP A 171 16.28 2.00 7.49
CA ASP A 171 16.62 2.53 8.80
C ASP A 171 15.50 3.38 9.43
N VAL A 172 14.44 3.69 8.67
CA VAL A 172 13.31 4.51 9.14
C VAL A 172 12.42 3.68 10.07
N ARG A 173 12.22 4.15 11.30
CA ARG A 173 11.37 3.46 12.28
C ARG A 173 9.94 3.93 12.14
N PHE A 174 9.04 3.02 11.79
CA PHE A 174 7.60 3.27 11.77
C PHE A 174 6.93 2.76 13.04
N TYR A 175 5.87 3.45 13.46
CA TYR A 175 4.98 2.95 14.52
C TYR A 175 3.53 3.30 14.19
N PHE A 176 2.86 2.38 13.50
CA PHE A 176 1.42 2.46 13.28
C PHE A 176 0.69 1.66 14.37
N PRO A 177 -0.16 2.31 15.20
CA PRO A 177 -0.88 1.61 16.26
C PRO A 177 -2.04 0.77 15.71
N VAL A 178 -2.43 -0.21 16.51
CA VAL A 178 -3.70 -0.94 16.37
C VAL A 178 -4.83 0.05 16.57
N SER A 179 -5.41 0.55 15.49
CA SER A 179 -6.51 1.51 15.55
C SER A 179 -7.49 1.28 14.42
N VAL A 180 -8.73 0.98 14.84
CA VAL A 180 -9.86 0.57 14.00
C VAL A 180 -10.47 1.74 13.20
N ILE A 181 -10.09 3.00 13.47
CA ILE A 181 -10.90 4.18 13.06
C ILE A 181 -10.17 5.22 12.18
N VAL A 182 -8.88 5.08 11.89
CA VAL A 182 -8.15 6.17 11.17
C VAL A 182 -8.36 6.13 9.64
N PHE A 183 -9.11 5.17 9.09
CA PHE A 183 -9.29 5.08 7.64
C PHE A 183 -10.08 6.23 7.01
N VAL A 184 -11.07 6.76 7.74
CA VAL A 184 -11.90 7.87 7.25
C VAL A 184 -11.10 9.17 7.18
N TYR A 185 -10.15 9.39 8.11
CA TYR A 185 -9.35 10.62 8.15
C TYR A 185 -8.09 10.56 7.27
N LEU A 186 -7.47 9.38 7.14
CA LEU A 186 -6.31 9.16 6.26
C LEU A 186 -6.59 9.49 4.78
N PHE A 187 -7.81 9.28 4.31
CA PHE A 187 -8.18 9.47 2.91
C PHE A 187 -8.91 10.80 2.63
N LYS A 188 -9.54 11.42 3.64
CA LYS A 188 -10.21 12.71 3.44
C LYS A 188 -9.22 13.85 3.29
N GLU A 189 -8.11 13.83 4.02
CA GLU A 189 -7.08 14.89 3.96
C GLU A 189 -6.09 14.78 2.79
N CYS A 190 -6.03 13.65 2.08
CA CYS A 190 -5.13 13.47 0.93
C CYS A 190 -5.84 13.71 -0.42
N LEU A 191 -7.08 14.20 -0.40
CA LEU A 191 -7.91 14.48 -1.56
C LEU A 191 -8.36 15.95 -1.65
N ASP A 192 -7.91 16.80 -0.72
CA ASP A 192 -8.08 18.26 -0.75
C ASP A 192 -6.79 18.94 -1.20
#